data_AF-A0A7C1G9A5-F1
#
_entry.id   AF-A0A7C1G9A5-F1
#
_cell.length_a   1.000
_cell.length_b   1.000
_cell.length_c   1.000
_cell.angle_alpha   90.00
_cell.angle_beta   90.00
_cell.angle_gamma   90.00
#
_symmetry.space_group_name_H-M   'P 1'
#
loop_
_entity.id
_entity.type
_entity.pdbx_description
1 polymer ?
#
loop_
_entity_poly.entity_id
_entity_poly.type
_entity_poly.pdbx_seq_one_letter_code
_entity_poly.pdbx_strand_id
1 'polypeptide(L)'
;MLSENQQTSNPPNPLWERGNLLREKQKDMIKSIGFVILLLLLTIRAGAQVAWLEPPNPPVDDTVSLFYDANKGNKELAGWKGDVYLHTGVITNKSIDGDDWKHVIGNWGKDDKRVKMTARGNGIFSFTFVIKNFYGLRDDETAQQLAFVFRNRDGSKVGKTRDNENILVPVNGFVPPVKKAPRYLLKTRKYLSHKENGSRLNVLTDHGLVRIIPFTPTIVEVKNFQGNKPVHDSSSAVILQPVIVKTHLKETAEWLKLSTDSLEVLLHKNPFFIAYRYHGDTILKEKNGFFRRTDNDGLQFEIGKQE
;
A
#
# COMPACT_ATOMS: atom_id res chain seq x y z
N MET A 1 -20.04 56.59 -64.21
CA MET A 1 -18.67 57.07 -63.94
C MET A 1 -18.05 56.15 -62.91
N LEU A 2 -16.93 55.51 -63.28
CA LEU A 2 -16.14 54.57 -62.47
C LEU A 2 -15.35 55.34 -61.41
N SER A 3 -15.27 54.82 -60.18
CA SER A 3 -14.12 55.03 -59.30
C SER A 3 -13.89 53.80 -58.43
N GLU A 4 -12.96 52.95 -58.86
CA GLU A 4 -12.32 51.92 -58.04
C GLU A 4 -11.47 52.60 -56.94
N ASN A 5 -11.61 52.13 -55.71
CA ASN A 5 -10.83 52.56 -54.56
C ASN A 5 -9.70 51.55 -54.33
N GLN A 6 -8.46 51.97 -54.56
CA GLN A 6 -7.27 51.16 -54.28
C GLN A 6 -6.95 51.16 -52.78
N GLN A 7 -6.89 49.97 -52.19
CA GLN A 7 -6.42 49.74 -50.82
C GLN A 7 -4.93 49.38 -50.86
N THR A 8 -4.06 50.26 -50.35
CA THR A 8 -2.62 50.01 -50.24
C THR A 8 -2.34 49.16 -48.99
N SER A 9 -1.85 47.94 -49.20
CA SER A 9 -1.35 47.07 -48.13
C SER A 9 0.08 47.48 -47.75
N ASN A 10 0.32 47.77 -46.46
CA ASN A 10 1.69 47.94 -45.95
C ASN A 10 2.54 46.68 -46.22
N PRO A 11 3.82 46.83 -46.61
CA PRO A 11 4.68 45.69 -46.87
C PRO A 11 4.91 44.89 -45.57
N PRO A 12 4.94 43.54 -45.65
CA PRO A 12 5.23 42.72 -44.49
C PRO A 12 6.63 42.99 -43.93
N ASN A 13 6.77 43.03 -42.59
CA ASN A 13 8.07 43.25 -41.94
C ASN A 13 9.17 42.36 -42.51
N PRO A 14 10.40 42.89 -42.71
CA PRO A 14 11.54 42.15 -43.22
C PRO A 14 11.80 40.86 -42.44
N LEU A 15 12.24 39.81 -43.14
CA LEU A 15 12.48 38.48 -42.56
C LEU A 15 13.44 38.49 -41.35
N TRP A 16 14.37 39.45 -41.28
CA TRP A 16 15.32 39.58 -40.17
C TRP A 16 14.68 40.12 -38.88
N GLU A 17 13.66 40.99 -38.96
CA GLU A 17 12.91 41.46 -37.78
C GLU A 17 12.06 40.34 -37.19
N ARG A 18 11.45 39.50 -38.04
CA ARG A 18 10.70 38.31 -37.61
C ARG A 18 11.59 37.35 -36.81
N GLY A 19 12.84 37.16 -37.22
CA GLY A 19 13.81 36.33 -36.50
C GLY A 19 14.18 36.87 -35.11
N ASN A 20 14.30 38.19 -34.96
CA ASN A 20 14.57 38.81 -33.65
C ASN A 20 13.37 38.73 -32.70
N LEU A 21 12.16 38.98 -33.22
CA LEU A 21 10.92 38.86 -32.45
C LEU A 21 10.65 37.43 -31.97
N LEU A 22 10.98 36.42 -32.79
CA LEU A 22 10.85 35.00 -32.41
C LEU A 22 11.86 34.62 -31.31
N ARG A 23 13.09 35.15 -31.37
CA ARG A 23 14.13 34.92 -30.34
C ARG A 23 13.78 35.58 -29.00
N GLU A 24 13.27 36.81 -29.01
CA GLU A 24 12.80 37.50 -27.80
C GLU A 24 11.61 36.77 -27.17
N LYS A 25 10.60 36.41 -27.96
CA LYS A 25 9.45 35.62 -27.49
C LYS A 25 9.87 34.25 -26.93
N GLN A 26 10.87 33.58 -27.53
CA GLN A 26 11.42 32.35 -26.97
C GLN A 26 12.11 32.57 -25.62
N LYS A 27 12.88 33.64 -25.44
CA LYS A 27 13.52 33.95 -24.15
C LYS A 27 12.49 34.25 -23.06
N ASP A 28 11.45 35.02 -23.38
CA ASP A 28 10.37 35.34 -22.44
C ASP A 28 9.52 34.12 -22.10
N MET A 29 9.27 33.25 -23.09
CA MET A 29 8.63 31.96 -22.90
C MET A 29 9.47 31.03 -22.00
N ILE A 30 10.79 30.97 -22.19
CA ILE A 30 11.70 30.16 -21.35
C ILE A 30 11.75 30.71 -19.91
N LYS A 31 11.79 32.03 -19.71
CA LYS A 31 11.73 32.66 -18.38
C LYS A 31 10.39 32.40 -17.70
N SER A 32 9.29 32.47 -18.43
CA SER A 32 7.94 32.21 -17.93
C SER A 32 7.72 30.73 -17.58
N ILE A 33 8.24 29.81 -18.40
CA ILE A 33 8.26 28.37 -18.11
C ILE A 33 9.11 28.10 -16.85
N GLY A 34 10.27 28.74 -16.72
CA GLY A 34 11.12 28.63 -15.53
C GLY A 34 10.41 29.11 -14.26
N PHE A 35 9.66 30.21 -14.32
CA PHE A 35 8.87 30.74 -13.21
C PHE A 35 7.70 29.82 -12.83
N VAL A 36 7.02 29.24 -13.82
CA VAL A 36 5.93 28.27 -13.60
C VAL A 36 6.47 26.97 -12.98
N ILE A 37 7.64 26.48 -13.42
CA ILE A 37 8.31 25.31 -12.82
C ILE A 37 8.73 25.59 -11.37
N LEU A 38 9.25 26.80 -11.07
CA LEU A 38 9.59 27.22 -9.70
C LEU A 38 8.36 27.29 -8.78
N LEU A 39 7.22 27.77 -9.29
CA LEU A 39 5.93 27.77 -8.59
C LEU A 39 5.36 26.36 -8.36
N LEU A 40 5.55 25.45 -9.33
CA LEU A 40 5.17 24.03 -9.17
C LEU A 40 6.07 23.30 -8.16
N LEU A 41 7.36 23.64 -8.06
CA LEU A 41 8.29 23.08 -7.07
C LEU A 41 8.04 23.58 -5.63
N LEU A 42 7.34 24.71 -5.44
CA LEU A 42 6.89 25.17 -4.12
C LEU A 42 5.65 24.42 -3.59
N THR A 43 5.01 23.58 -4.42
CA THR A 43 3.84 22.77 -4.00
C THR A 43 4.21 21.34 -3.60
N ILE A 44 5.50 21.06 -3.35
CA ILE A 44 5.91 19.79 -2.75
C ILE A 44 5.23 19.70 -1.39
N ARG A 45 4.21 18.86 -1.35
CA ARG A 45 3.32 18.69 -0.22
C ARG A 45 4.14 18.35 1.02
N ALA A 46 4.14 19.25 2.01
CA ALA A 46 4.19 18.82 3.39
C ALA A 46 2.94 17.93 3.58
N GLY A 47 3.09 16.62 3.41
CA GLY A 47 2.09 15.67 3.85
C GLY A 47 1.85 15.97 5.32
N ALA A 48 0.67 16.51 5.64
CA ALA A 48 0.37 16.92 7.01
C ALA A 48 0.59 15.73 7.94
N GLN A 49 1.68 15.77 8.69
CA GLN A 49 1.99 14.75 9.67
C GLN A 49 0.87 14.76 10.71
N VAL A 50 0.35 13.58 11.05
CA VAL A 50 -0.73 13.46 12.05
C VAL A 50 -0.26 14.01 13.40
N ALA A 51 1.02 13.76 13.71
CA ALA A 51 1.72 14.35 14.83
C ALA A 51 3.17 14.65 14.44
N TRP A 52 3.78 15.66 15.07
CA TRP A 52 5.16 16.07 14.83
C TRP A 52 5.82 16.61 16.09
N LEU A 53 7.14 16.70 16.07
CA LEU A 53 7.97 17.24 17.15
C LEU A 53 8.61 18.57 16.70
N GLU A 54 8.75 19.50 17.64
CA GLU A 54 9.52 20.73 17.48
C GLU A 54 10.52 20.88 18.64
N PRO A 55 11.85 20.92 18.36
CA PRO A 55 12.47 20.72 17.04
C PRO A 55 12.27 19.29 16.51
N PRO A 56 12.31 19.07 15.18
CA PRO A 56 12.11 17.74 14.60
C PRO A 56 13.34 16.84 14.82
N ASN A 57 13.10 15.54 15.00
CA ASN A 57 14.13 14.52 15.22
C ASN A 57 15.18 14.90 16.29
N PRO A 58 14.75 15.38 17.48
CA PRO A 58 15.66 15.94 18.48
C PRO A 58 16.49 14.88 19.19
N PRO A 59 17.64 15.24 19.78
CA PRO A 59 18.30 14.46 20.83
C PRO A 59 17.34 14.16 21.99
N VAL A 60 17.57 13.05 22.70
CA VAL A 60 16.66 12.63 23.79
C VAL A 60 16.74 13.47 25.06
N ASP A 61 17.86 14.19 25.26
CA ASP A 61 18.09 15.04 26.42
C ASP A 61 17.50 16.45 26.27
N ASP A 62 17.09 16.82 25.06
CA ASP A 62 16.53 18.13 24.77
C ASP A 62 15.04 18.21 25.15
N THR A 63 14.60 19.42 25.49
CA THR A 63 13.16 19.70 25.62
C THR A 63 12.53 19.77 24.23
N VAL A 64 11.46 19.01 24.03
CA VAL A 64 10.71 18.95 22.77
C VAL A 64 9.22 19.22 23.01
N SER A 65 8.57 19.84 22.03
CA SER A 65 7.12 19.93 21.97
C SER A 65 6.55 18.98 20.92
N LEU A 66 5.69 18.06 21.36
CA LEU A 66 4.85 17.22 20.52
C LEU A 66 3.58 18.00 20.16
N PHE A 67 3.18 17.91 18.90
CA PHE A 67 1.91 18.41 18.39
C PHE A 67 1.12 17.30 17.70
N TYR A 68 -0.20 17.36 17.80
CA TYR A 68 -1.14 16.43 17.17
C TYR A 68 -2.28 17.21 16.52
N ASP A 69 -2.58 16.91 15.25
CA ASP A 69 -3.73 17.44 14.51
C ASP A 69 -4.85 16.39 14.45
N ALA A 70 -5.90 16.59 15.25
CA ALA A 70 -7.04 15.69 15.33
C ALA A 70 -7.87 15.62 14.04
N ASN A 71 -7.68 16.55 13.10
CA ASN A 71 -8.34 16.54 11.80
C ASN A 71 -7.61 15.68 10.75
N LYS A 72 -6.46 15.10 11.11
CA LYS A 72 -5.66 14.20 10.26
C LYS A 72 -5.78 12.75 10.75
N GLY A 73 -5.11 11.84 10.03
CA GLY A 73 -5.10 10.42 10.38
C GLY A 73 -6.46 9.76 10.14
N ASN A 74 -6.89 8.91 11.07
CA ASN A 74 -8.22 8.27 11.03
C ASN A 74 -9.38 9.21 11.40
N LYS A 75 -9.09 10.43 11.87
CA LYS A 75 -10.08 11.48 12.19
C LYS A 75 -11.08 11.14 13.29
N GLU A 76 -10.84 10.12 14.11
CA GLU A 76 -11.74 9.73 15.21
C GLU A 76 -11.92 10.82 16.28
N LEU A 77 -10.93 11.72 16.40
CA LEU A 77 -10.95 12.87 17.31
C LEU A 77 -11.26 14.20 16.59
N ALA A 78 -11.59 14.18 15.29
CA ALA A 78 -11.93 15.40 14.56
C ALA A 78 -13.18 16.06 15.18
N GLY A 79 -13.10 17.36 15.44
CA GLY A 79 -14.18 18.11 16.11
C GLY A 79 -14.35 17.82 17.61
N TRP A 80 -13.53 16.96 18.22
CA TRP A 80 -13.56 16.68 19.65
C TRP A 80 -13.33 17.95 20.48
N LYS A 81 -14.18 18.16 21.50
CA LYS A 81 -14.15 19.35 22.37
C LYS A 81 -13.63 19.07 23.78
N GLY A 82 -13.45 17.81 24.12
CA GLY A 82 -12.93 17.40 25.43
C GLY A 82 -11.41 17.33 25.47
N ASP A 83 -10.91 16.83 26.59
CA ASP A 83 -9.48 16.56 26.76
C ASP A 83 -8.99 15.44 25.86
N VAL A 84 -7.72 15.56 25.43
CA VAL A 84 -6.99 14.54 24.68
C VAL A 84 -5.79 14.10 25.50
N TYR A 85 -5.54 12.79 25.52
CA TYR A 85 -4.47 12.16 26.29
C TYR A 85 -3.56 11.36 25.36
N LEU A 86 -2.28 11.34 25.68
CA LEU A 86 -1.31 10.44 25.04
C LEU A 86 -1.45 9.03 25.61
N HIS A 87 -1.33 8.03 24.76
CA HIS A 87 -0.83 6.71 25.13
C HIS A 87 0.39 6.45 24.27
N THR A 88 1.54 6.30 24.90
CA THR A 88 2.82 6.47 24.22
C THR A 88 3.89 5.54 24.73
N GLY A 89 4.85 5.20 23.88
CA GLY A 89 6.06 4.46 24.23
C GLY A 89 7.22 4.84 23.31
N VAL A 90 8.30 4.09 23.39
CA VAL A 90 9.54 4.32 22.64
C VAL A 90 9.92 3.06 21.87
N ILE A 91 10.22 3.22 20.58
CA ILE A 91 10.94 2.22 19.80
C ILE A 91 12.43 2.46 20.00
N THR A 92 13.12 1.43 20.46
CA THR A 92 14.56 1.45 20.74
C THR A 92 15.31 0.42 19.91
N ASN A 93 16.65 0.44 19.96
CA ASN A 93 17.50 -0.63 19.42
C ASN A 93 17.23 -2.03 20.03
N LYS A 94 16.42 -2.14 21.08
CA LYS A 94 15.98 -3.41 21.70
C LYS A 94 14.57 -3.83 21.29
N SER A 95 13.93 -3.08 20.38
CA SER A 95 12.58 -3.37 19.88
C SER A 95 12.67 -4.27 18.66
N ILE A 96 11.71 -5.20 18.51
CA ILE A 96 11.65 -6.12 17.37
C ILE A 96 11.15 -5.40 16.11
N ASP A 97 10.15 -4.55 16.25
CA ASP A 97 9.52 -3.79 15.17
C ASP A 97 8.86 -2.49 15.69
N GLY A 98 8.00 -1.87 14.88
CA GLY A 98 7.29 -0.63 15.21
C GLY A 98 6.12 -0.77 16.19
N ASP A 99 5.77 -2.00 16.57
CA ASP A 99 4.70 -2.30 17.53
C ASP A 99 5.23 -2.77 18.90
N ASP A 100 6.52 -3.12 18.97
CA ASP A 100 7.20 -3.51 20.21
C ASP A 100 7.63 -2.29 21.06
N TRP A 101 6.65 -1.58 21.61
CA TRP A 101 6.88 -0.36 22.38
C TRP A 101 7.52 -0.63 23.74
N LYS A 102 8.59 0.11 24.06
CA LYS A 102 9.19 0.17 25.40
C LYS A 102 8.67 1.39 26.16
N HIS A 103 8.83 1.37 27.48
CA HIS A 103 8.52 2.52 28.35
C HIS A 103 7.11 3.09 28.14
N VAL A 104 6.10 2.21 28.08
CA VAL A 104 4.71 2.61 27.80
C VAL A 104 4.14 3.46 28.94
N ILE A 105 3.65 4.65 28.62
CA ILE A 105 3.07 5.64 29.53
C ILE A 105 1.67 6.02 29.07
N GLY A 106 0.76 6.10 30.04
CA GLY A 106 -0.62 6.58 29.88
C GLY A 106 -1.63 5.49 30.22
N ASN A 107 -2.25 5.60 31.39
CA ASN A 107 -3.25 4.63 31.85
C ASN A 107 -4.50 4.66 30.97
N TRP A 108 -4.80 3.58 30.26
CA TRP A 108 -5.93 3.53 29.34
C TRP A 108 -7.27 3.75 30.05
N GLY A 109 -8.19 4.45 29.39
CA GLY A 109 -9.54 4.72 29.90
C GLY A 109 -9.59 5.57 31.16
N LYS A 110 -8.49 6.23 31.53
CA LYS A 110 -8.40 7.10 32.71
C LYS A 110 -8.00 8.52 32.33
N ASP A 111 -8.44 9.46 33.18
CA ASP A 111 -7.96 10.84 33.23
C ASP A 111 -6.56 10.89 33.85
N ASP A 112 -5.57 10.42 33.08
CA ASP A 112 -4.18 10.42 33.48
C ASP A 112 -3.57 11.80 33.19
N LYS A 113 -3.57 12.65 34.21
CA LYS A 113 -3.09 14.03 34.12
C LYS A 113 -1.65 14.15 33.61
N ARG A 114 -0.82 13.11 33.76
CA ARG A 114 0.59 13.10 33.31
C ARG A 114 0.73 13.13 31.79
N VAL A 115 -0.29 12.68 31.07
CA VAL A 115 -0.31 12.58 29.61
C VAL A 115 -1.42 13.40 28.97
N LYS A 116 -2.09 14.25 29.76
CA LYS A 116 -3.11 15.17 29.26
C LYS A 116 -2.44 16.25 28.40
N MET A 117 -2.91 16.39 27.17
CA MET A 117 -2.41 17.38 26.23
C MET A 117 -3.07 18.73 26.44
N THR A 118 -2.40 19.79 26.00
CA THR A 118 -2.96 21.14 26.02
C THR A 118 -3.57 21.48 24.66
N ALA A 119 -4.83 21.90 24.64
CA ALA A 119 -5.47 22.39 23.42
C ALA A 119 -4.82 23.69 22.93
N ARG A 120 -4.64 23.81 21.61
CA ARG A 120 -4.08 25.00 20.92
C ARG A 120 -5.09 25.66 19.98
N GLY A 121 -6.30 25.13 19.89
CA GLY A 121 -7.33 25.56 18.94
C GLY A 121 -7.24 24.81 17.61
N ASN A 122 -8.27 24.92 16.78
CA ASN A 122 -8.36 24.31 15.45
C ASN A 122 -8.09 22.79 15.39
N GLY A 123 -8.35 22.07 16.49
CA GLY A 123 -8.09 20.62 16.59
C GLY A 123 -6.62 20.25 16.84
N ILE A 124 -5.77 21.24 17.13
CA ILE A 124 -4.36 21.03 17.49
C ILE A 124 -4.23 20.89 19.01
N PHE A 125 -3.44 19.89 19.42
CA PHE A 125 -3.08 19.62 20.80
C PHE A 125 -1.56 19.53 20.93
N SER A 126 -1.00 19.97 22.06
CA SER A 126 0.45 19.87 22.28
C SER A 126 0.83 19.33 23.66
N PHE A 127 2.04 18.80 23.77
CA PHE A 127 2.63 18.29 25.01
C PHE A 127 4.16 18.49 24.98
N THR A 128 4.72 19.12 26.03
CA THR A 128 6.15 19.49 26.08
C THR A 128 6.85 18.70 27.18
N PHE A 129 7.98 18.08 26.87
CA PHE A 129 8.71 17.21 27.79
C PHE A 129 10.17 17.02 27.35
N VAL A 130 10.99 16.46 28.24
CA VAL A 130 12.33 15.95 27.91
C VAL A 130 12.22 14.43 27.73
N ILE A 131 12.61 13.91 26.56
CA ILE A 131 12.35 12.51 26.17
C ILE A 131 12.98 11.54 27.17
N LYS A 132 14.29 11.68 27.46
CA LYS A 132 15.02 10.80 28.36
C LYS A 132 14.38 10.72 29.74
N ASN A 133 14.03 11.88 30.31
CA ASN A 133 13.42 11.97 31.64
C ASN A 133 11.99 11.43 31.66
N PHE A 134 11.19 11.74 30.63
CA PHE A 134 9.79 11.34 30.60
C PHE A 134 9.62 9.82 30.50
N TYR A 135 10.44 9.17 29.66
CA TYR A 135 10.40 7.71 29.50
C TYR A 135 11.34 6.96 30.45
N GLY A 136 12.20 7.65 31.22
CA GLY A 136 13.18 7.01 32.08
C GLY A 136 14.20 6.17 31.31
N LEU A 137 14.64 6.64 30.14
CA LEU A 137 15.54 5.89 29.27
C LEU A 137 16.89 5.65 29.95
N ARG A 138 17.36 4.41 29.86
CA ARG A 138 18.68 4.02 30.37
C ARG A 138 19.76 4.36 29.34
N ASP A 139 21.01 4.51 29.80
CA ASP A 139 22.13 4.84 28.93
C ASP A 139 22.48 3.72 27.93
N ASP A 140 22.06 2.48 28.21
CA ASP A 140 22.21 1.33 27.31
C ASP A 140 21.05 1.15 26.30
N GLU A 141 20.15 2.13 26.23
CA GLU A 141 19.03 2.17 25.29
C GLU A 141 19.16 3.35 24.33
N THR A 142 19.15 3.06 23.03
CA THR A 142 19.10 4.08 21.99
C THR A 142 17.66 4.20 21.49
N ALA A 143 17.00 5.31 21.83
CA ALA A 143 15.70 5.64 21.25
C ALA A 143 15.85 5.94 19.75
N GLN A 144 14.96 5.35 18.95
CA GLN A 144 14.90 5.52 17.50
C GLN A 144 13.65 6.29 17.09
N GLN A 145 12.51 5.95 17.69
CA GLN A 145 11.23 6.60 17.40
C GLN A 145 10.38 6.69 18.68
N LEU A 146 9.56 7.71 18.77
CA LEU A 146 8.46 7.77 19.74
C LEU A 146 7.21 7.22 19.07
N ALA A 147 6.46 6.41 19.82
CA ALA A 147 5.22 5.81 19.36
C ALA A 147 4.03 6.44 20.10
N PHE A 148 2.98 6.75 19.36
CA PHE A 148 1.80 7.43 19.89
C PHE A 148 0.50 6.83 19.35
N VAL A 149 -0.48 6.77 20.23
CA VAL A 149 -1.88 6.98 19.88
C VAL A 149 -2.45 8.07 20.78
N PHE A 150 -3.44 8.79 20.26
CA PHE A 150 -4.12 9.87 20.99
C PHE A 150 -5.51 9.39 21.35
N ARG A 151 -6.02 9.73 22.53
CA ARG A 151 -7.33 9.25 22.95
C ARG A 151 -8.13 10.29 23.70
N ASN A 152 -9.45 10.13 23.70
CA ASN A 152 -10.29 10.79 24.68
C ASN A 152 -10.13 10.12 26.06
N ARG A 153 -10.81 10.68 27.07
CA ARG A 153 -10.67 10.28 28.48
C ARG A 153 -10.91 8.78 28.72
N ASP A 154 -12.00 8.23 28.19
CA ASP A 154 -12.40 6.83 28.40
C ASP A 154 -11.75 5.86 27.39
N GLY A 155 -11.03 6.38 26.39
CA GLY A 155 -10.35 5.58 25.37
C GLY A 155 -11.28 5.01 24.29
N SER A 156 -12.56 5.42 24.25
CA SER A 156 -13.51 4.99 23.20
C SER A 156 -13.20 5.59 21.84
N LYS A 157 -12.49 6.72 21.78
CA LYS A 157 -12.03 7.36 20.55
C LYS A 157 -10.52 7.40 20.52
N VAL A 158 -9.93 6.92 19.43
CA VAL A 158 -8.48 6.78 19.29
C VAL A 158 -8.00 7.39 17.98
N GLY A 159 -7.23 8.47 18.08
CA GLY A 159 -6.51 9.09 16.98
C GLY A 159 -5.27 8.27 16.59
N LYS A 160 -5.27 7.79 15.35
CA LYS A 160 -4.21 6.97 14.73
C LYS A 160 -3.84 7.48 13.34
N THR A 161 -2.94 6.80 12.64
CA THR A 161 -2.72 7.05 11.21
C THR A 161 -3.99 6.78 10.39
N ARG A 162 -4.02 7.19 9.12
CA ARG A 162 -5.16 6.96 8.21
C ARG A 162 -5.48 5.47 8.04
N ASP A 163 -4.45 4.62 8.10
CA ASP A 163 -4.56 3.17 7.95
C ASP A 163 -4.72 2.45 9.32
N ASN A 164 -5.08 3.20 10.38
CA ASN A 164 -5.25 2.73 11.77
C ASN A 164 -4.00 2.11 12.42
N GLU A 165 -2.82 2.43 11.89
CA GLU A 165 -1.54 2.07 12.49
C GLU A 165 -1.13 3.05 13.62
N ASN A 166 -0.14 2.63 14.39
CA ASN A 166 0.54 3.44 15.39
C ASN A 166 1.27 4.64 14.75
N ILE A 167 1.26 5.79 15.42
CA ILE A 167 1.94 6.99 14.92
C ILE A 167 3.38 6.96 15.43
N LEU A 168 4.34 6.81 14.53
CA LEU A 168 5.76 6.76 14.85
C LEU A 168 6.47 8.05 14.41
N VAL A 169 7.17 8.71 15.32
CA VAL A 169 7.92 9.96 15.07
C VAL A 169 9.39 9.75 15.39
N PRO A 170 10.33 9.96 14.44
CA PRO A 170 11.75 9.71 14.67
C PRO A 170 12.37 10.69 15.67
N VAL A 171 13.34 10.19 16.44
CA VAL A 171 14.16 10.95 17.40
C VAL A 171 15.61 10.52 17.31
N ASN A 172 16.49 11.29 17.95
CA ASN A 172 17.92 10.98 18.09
C ASN A 172 18.64 10.80 16.73
N GLY A 173 18.26 11.59 15.74
CA GLY A 173 18.82 11.52 14.38
C GLY A 173 18.44 10.25 13.61
N PHE A 174 17.54 9.41 14.14
CA PHE A 174 17.15 8.18 13.46
C PHE A 174 16.47 8.50 12.12
N VAL A 175 16.86 7.77 11.08
CA VAL A 175 16.24 7.84 9.76
C VAL A 175 15.55 6.50 9.52
N PRO A 176 14.21 6.46 9.55
CA PRO A 176 13.48 5.22 9.29
C PRO A 176 13.90 4.63 7.94
N PRO A 177 14.13 3.31 7.85
CA PRO A 177 14.43 2.69 6.57
C PRO A 177 13.25 2.93 5.63
N VAL A 178 13.54 3.40 4.42
CA VAL A 178 12.51 3.59 3.40
C VAL A 178 11.97 2.21 3.04
N LYS A 179 10.74 1.90 3.49
CA LYS A 179 10.00 0.70 3.05
C LYS A 179 9.78 0.83 1.54
N LYS A 180 10.64 0.18 0.74
CA LYS A 180 10.46 0.12 -0.71
C LYS A 180 9.17 -0.62 -0.99
N ALA A 181 8.32 -0.04 -1.84
CA ALA A 181 7.12 -0.73 -2.28
C ALA A 181 7.53 -2.10 -2.86
N PRO A 182 6.92 -3.18 -2.36
CA PRO A 182 7.28 -4.52 -2.81
C PRO A 182 6.93 -4.67 -4.27
N ARG A 183 7.87 -5.25 -5.03
CA ARG A 183 7.75 -5.38 -6.48
C ARG A 183 7.45 -6.82 -6.84
N TYR A 184 6.45 -7.03 -7.68
CA TYR A 184 6.20 -8.34 -8.29
C TYR A 184 7.42 -8.76 -9.13
N LEU A 185 7.93 -9.94 -8.84
CA LEU A 185 9.05 -10.54 -9.56
C LEU A 185 8.56 -11.38 -10.75
N LEU A 186 7.31 -11.84 -10.68
CA LEU A 186 6.63 -12.52 -11.77
C LEU A 186 5.83 -11.52 -12.61
N LYS A 187 5.83 -11.74 -13.93
CA LYS A 187 5.03 -10.95 -14.88
C LYS A 187 3.64 -11.58 -15.04
N THR A 188 2.89 -11.19 -16.05
CA THR A 188 1.65 -11.88 -16.42
C THR A 188 1.97 -13.32 -16.82
N ARG A 189 1.39 -14.28 -16.09
CA ARG A 189 1.55 -15.71 -16.34
C ARG A 189 0.93 -16.10 -17.69
N LYS A 190 1.59 -16.99 -18.43
CA LYS A 190 1.15 -17.46 -19.75
C LYS A 190 1.04 -18.97 -19.79
N TYR A 191 -0.04 -19.46 -20.38
CA TYR A 191 -0.19 -20.86 -20.75
C TYR A 191 0.83 -21.26 -21.83
N LEU A 192 1.44 -22.45 -21.69
CA LEU A 192 2.32 -23.04 -22.71
C LEU A 192 1.73 -24.33 -23.28
N SER A 193 1.36 -25.28 -22.41
CA SER A 193 0.80 -26.57 -22.82
C SER A 193 0.04 -27.24 -21.68
N HIS A 194 -0.69 -28.32 -21.95
CA HIS A 194 -1.27 -29.17 -20.92
C HIS A 194 -1.15 -30.65 -21.26
N LYS A 195 -1.32 -31.50 -20.24
CA LYS A 195 -1.38 -32.95 -20.36
C LYS A 195 -2.37 -33.51 -19.34
N GLU A 196 -3.32 -34.31 -19.79
CA GLU A 196 -4.19 -35.09 -18.94
C GLU A 196 -3.55 -36.44 -18.57
N ASN A 197 -3.79 -36.88 -17.33
CA ASN A 197 -3.43 -38.21 -16.87
C ASN A 197 -4.52 -38.72 -15.91
N GLY A 198 -5.46 -39.49 -16.44
CA GLY A 198 -6.70 -39.84 -15.73
C GLY A 198 -7.52 -38.57 -15.44
N SER A 199 -7.94 -38.40 -14.19
CA SER A 199 -8.67 -37.20 -13.75
C SER A 199 -7.78 -35.97 -13.49
N ARG A 200 -6.45 -36.12 -13.57
CA ARG A 200 -5.50 -35.06 -13.23
C ARG A 200 -5.12 -34.26 -14.47
N LEU A 201 -5.14 -32.94 -14.35
CA LEU A 201 -4.70 -32.02 -15.39
C LEU A 201 -3.39 -31.36 -14.96
N ASN A 202 -2.34 -31.52 -15.77
CA ASN A 202 -1.08 -30.79 -15.62
C ASN A 202 -1.05 -29.68 -16.68
N VAL A 203 -0.84 -28.44 -16.27
CA VAL A 203 -0.75 -27.28 -17.15
C VAL A 203 0.60 -26.61 -16.96
N LEU A 204 1.39 -26.59 -18.02
CA LEU A 204 2.68 -25.91 -18.03
C LEU A 204 2.48 -24.43 -18.37
N THR A 205 3.09 -23.58 -17.57
CA THR A 205 3.14 -22.13 -17.76
C THR A 205 4.58 -21.65 -17.81
N ASP A 206 4.79 -20.40 -18.22
CA ASP A 206 6.09 -19.73 -18.11
C ASP A 206 6.56 -19.48 -16.66
N HIS A 207 5.68 -19.70 -15.68
CA HIS A 207 6.00 -19.66 -14.24
C HIS A 207 6.15 -21.05 -13.61
N GLY A 208 6.15 -22.12 -14.42
CA GLY A 208 6.22 -23.51 -13.95
C GLY A 208 4.90 -24.27 -14.10
N LEU A 209 4.82 -25.43 -13.44
CA LEU A 209 3.72 -26.36 -13.60
C LEU A 209 2.57 -26.08 -12.62
N VAL A 210 1.34 -25.99 -13.12
CA VAL A 210 0.11 -26.12 -12.31
C VAL A 210 -0.42 -27.54 -12.43
N ARG A 211 -0.76 -28.17 -11.33
CA ARG A 211 -1.44 -29.45 -11.31
C ARG A 211 -2.79 -29.31 -10.63
N ILE A 212 -3.84 -29.75 -11.31
CA ILE A 212 -5.22 -29.78 -10.85
C ILE A 212 -5.60 -31.24 -10.60
N ILE A 213 -6.02 -31.54 -9.38
CA ILE A 213 -6.37 -32.87 -8.91
C ILE A 213 -7.79 -32.80 -8.32
N PRO A 214 -8.82 -33.18 -9.08
CA PRO A 214 -10.14 -33.42 -8.53
C PRO A 214 -10.05 -34.51 -7.47
N PHE A 215 -10.50 -34.20 -6.27
CA PHE A 215 -10.41 -35.07 -5.10
C PHE A 215 -11.77 -35.74 -4.80
N THR A 216 -12.85 -34.97 -4.96
CA THR A 216 -14.26 -35.41 -5.03
C THR A 216 -14.96 -34.61 -6.15
N PRO A 217 -16.24 -34.87 -6.47
CA PRO A 217 -16.99 -34.00 -7.39
C PRO A 217 -17.14 -32.53 -6.94
N THR A 218 -16.81 -32.19 -5.69
CA THR A 218 -16.94 -30.84 -5.13
C THR A 218 -15.62 -30.26 -4.60
N ILE A 219 -14.56 -31.07 -4.52
CA ILE A 219 -13.26 -30.67 -3.98
C ILE A 219 -12.19 -30.83 -5.04
N VAL A 220 -11.37 -29.79 -5.23
CA VAL A 220 -10.19 -29.84 -6.09
C VAL A 220 -8.95 -29.37 -5.33
N GLU A 221 -7.84 -30.09 -5.52
CA GLU A 221 -6.52 -29.68 -5.06
C GLU A 221 -5.76 -29.05 -6.24
N VAL A 222 -5.22 -27.85 -6.04
CA VAL A 222 -4.39 -27.15 -7.03
C VAL A 222 -2.99 -26.95 -6.48
N LYS A 223 -1.99 -27.49 -7.17
CA LYS A 223 -0.57 -27.37 -6.81
C LYS A 223 0.18 -26.51 -7.82
N ASN A 224 0.98 -25.57 -7.32
CA ASN A 224 1.89 -24.78 -8.13
C ASN A 224 3.33 -25.23 -7.87
N PHE A 225 4.04 -25.59 -8.92
CA PHE A 225 5.46 -25.96 -8.89
C PHE A 225 6.27 -24.94 -9.69
N GLN A 226 7.40 -24.50 -9.14
CA GLN A 226 8.30 -23.57 -9.86
C GLN A 226 8.96 -24.22 -11.08
N GLY A 227 9.20 -25.54 -11.02
CA GLY A 227 9.74 -26.30 -12.14
C GLY A 227 8.67 -26.75 -13.14
N ASN A 228 9.12 -27.33 -14.25
CA ASN A 228 8.24 -27.97 -15.25
C ASN A 228 7.80 -29.39 -14.87
N LYS A 229 8.28 -29.90 -13.72
CA LYS A 229 7.95 -31.23 -13.20
C LYS A 229 7.38 -31.11 -11.79
N PRO A 230 6.46 -32.02 -11.42
CA PRO A 230 5.99 -32.13 -10.05
C PRO A 230 7.13 -32.63 -9.16
N VAL A 231 7.23 -32.06 -7.96
CA VAL A 231 8.12 -32.53 -6.90
C VAL A 231 7.25 -33.17 -5.81
N HIS A 232 7.77 -34.15 -5.09
CA HIS A 232 7.04 -34.76 -3.98
C HIS A 232 6.82 -33.73 -2.87
N ASP A 233 5.62 -33.72 -2.31
CA ASP A 233 5.24 -32.85 -1.20
C ASP A 233 4.36 -33.64 -0.24
N SER A 234 4.63 -33.49 1.05
CA SER A 234 3.92 -34.13 2.15
C SER A 234 2.80 -33.18 2.61
N SER A 235 1.65 -33.22 1.93
CA SER A 235 0.49 -32.43 2.35
C SER A 235 0.00 -32.91 3.73
N SER A 236 -0.06 -32.00 4.69
CA SER A 236 -0.53 -32.28 6.07
C SER A 236 -2.04 -32.07 6.26
N ALA A 237 -2.77 -31.66 5.21
CA ALA A 237 -4.13 -31.10 5.33
C ALA A 237 -5.26 -32.07 4.94
N VAL A 238 -4.96 -33.30 4.54
CA VAL A 238 -5.96 -34.19 3.90
C VAL A 238 -6.18 -35.44 4.75
N ILE A 239 -7.23 -35.43 5.59
CA ILE A 239 -7.72 -36.60 6.34
C ILE A 239 -8.66 -37.47 5.47
N LEU A 240 -9.16 -36.91 4.36
CA LEU A 240 -10.08 -37.59 3.44
C LEU A 240 -9.31 -38.54 2.50
N GLN A 241 -9.95 -39.63 2.06
CA GLN A 241 -9.41 -40.49 1.01
C GLN A 241 -9.92 -40.01 -0.36
N PRO A 242 -9.05 -39.86 -1.38
CA PRO A 242 -9.47 -39.45 -2.71
C PRO A 242 -10.41 -40.47 -3.34
N VAL A 243 -11.46 -40.01 -4.04
CA VAL A 243 -12.36 -40.87 -4.82
C VAL A 243 -11.98 -40.77 -6.30
N ILE A 244 -12.29 -41.80 -7.09
CA ILE A 244 -12.20 -41.71 -8.55
C ILE A 244 -13.27 -40.74 -9.03
N VAL A 245 -12.84 -39.53 -9.41
CA VAL A 245 -13.73 -38.50 -9.95
C VAL A 245 -13.75 -38.59 -11.47
N LYS A 246 -14.94 -38.75 -12.06
CA LYS A 246 -15.11 -38.64 -13.51
C LYS A 246 -14.95 -37.18 -13.90
N THR A 247 -14.10 -36.92 -14.90
CA THR A 247 -13.87 -35.57 -15.42
C THR A 247 -14.08 -35.49 -16.91
N HIS A 248 -14.40 -34.29 -17.36
CA HIS A 248 -14.44 -33.93 -18.77
C HIS A 248 -13.63 -32.65 -18.99
N LEU A 249 -12.63 -32.70 -19.86
CA LEU A 249 -11.88 -31.53 -20.29
C LEU A 249 -12.42 -31.01 -21.62
N LYS A 250 -12.77 -29.73 -21.65
CA LYS A 250 -13.07 -29.00 -22.88
C LYS A 250 -12.00 -27.96 -23.13
N GLU A 251 -11.37 -28.02 -24.31
CA GLU A 251 -10.42 -27.02 -24.77
C GLU A 251 -11.05 -26.07 -25.79
N THR A 252 -10.76 -24.78 -25.67
CA THR A 252 -10.99 -23.77 -26.70
C THR A 252 -9.71 -22.97 -26.95
N ALA A 253 -9.76 -21.99 -27.86
CA ALA A 253 -8.65 -21.07 -28.10
C ALA A 253 -8.21 -20.33 -26.83
N GLU A 254 -9.16 -19.96 -25.96
CA GLU A 254 -8.90 -19.13 -24.78
C GLU A 254 -8.93 -19.90 -23.45
N TRP A 255 -9.59 -21.06 -23.42
CA TRP A 255 -9.91 -21.74 -22.16
C TRP A 255 -9.53 -23.22 -22.18
N LEU A 256 -9.13 -23.72 -21.01
CA LEU A 256 -9.30 -25.11 -20.61
C LEU A 256 -10.39 -25.16 -19.54
N LYS A 257 -11.35 -26.07 -19.68
CA LYS A 257 -12.45 -26.25 -18.72
C LYS A 257 -12.48 -27.68 -18.26
N LEU A 258 -12.00 -27.92 -17.04
CA LEU A 258 -12.04 -29.24 -16.40
C LEU A 258 -13.30 -29.31 -15.54
N SER A 259 -14.25 -30.16 -15.94
CA SER A 259 -15.55 -30.30 -15.28
C SER A 259 -15.64 -31.63 -14.55
N THR A 260 -16.25 -31.60 -13.37
CA THR A 260 -16.79 -32.75 -12.63
C THR A 260 -18.32 -32.68 -12.68
N ASP A 261 -19.02 -33.52 -11.92
CA ASP A 261 -20.49 -33.48 -11.83
C ASP A 261 -21.03 -32.21 -11.15
N SER A 262 -20.23 -31.47 -10.37
CA SER A 262 -20.70 -30.29 -9.62
C SER A 262 -19.77 -29.08 -9.70
N LEU A 263 -18.46 -29.31 -9.76
CA LEU A 263 -17.43 -28.28 -9.85
C LEU A 263 -16.83 -28.17 -11.26
N GLU A 264 -16.53 -26.94 -11.68
CA GLU A 264 -15.75 -26.64 -12.87
C GLU A 264 -14.54 -25.78 -12.53
N VAL A 265 -13.37 -26.20 -13.04
CA VAL A 265 -12.12 -25.44 -12.97
C VAL A 265 -11.86 -24.84 -14.35
N LEU A 266 -11.94 -23.52 -14.43
CA LEU A 266 -11.81 -22.74 -15.65
C LEU A 266 -10.42 -22.10 -15.69
N LEU A 267 -9.60 -22.48 -16.66
CA LEU A 267 -8.26 -21.95 -16.82
C LEU A 267 -8.21 -21.09 -18.09
N HIS A 268 -8.03 -19.79 -17.92
CA HIS A 268 -7.80 -18.88 -19.04
C HIS A 268 -6.36 -19.02 -19.52
N LYS A 269 -6.11 -18.92 -20.82
CA LYS A 269 -4.76 -19.15 -21.39
C LYS A 269 -3.90 -17.89 -21.39
N ASN A 270 -4.48 -16.70 -21.60
CA ASN A 270 -3.73 -15.44 -21.69
C ASN A 270 -4.58 -14.18 -21.36
N PRO A 271 -4.42 -13.54 -20.19
CA PRO A 271 -3.51 -13.91 -19.11
C PRO A 271 -3.91 -15.26 -18.49
N PHE A 272 -2.94 -16.03 -18.01
CA PHE A 272 -3.24 -17.27 -17.31
C PHE A 272 -3.77 -17.00 -15.90
N PHE A 273 -4.96 -17.49 -15.61
CA PHE A 273 -5.58 -17.49 -14.28
C PHE A 273 -6.57 -18.65 -14.17
N ILE A 274 -6.89 -19.04 -12.94
CA ILE A 274 -7.88 -20.07 -12.64
C ILE A 274 -9.11 -19.46 -11.97
N ALA A 275 -10.29 -19.85 -12.43
CA ALA A 275 -11.55 -19.58 -11.77
C ALA A 275 -12.28 -20.88 -11.45
N TYR A 276 -13.07 -20.86 -10.39
CA TYR A 276 -13.78 -22.01 -9.85
C TYR A 276 -15.27 -21.71 -9.89
N ARG A 277 -16.04 -22.63 -10.46
CA ARG A 277 -17.48 -22.48 -10.64
C ARG A 277 -18.21 -23.68 -10.04
N TYR A 278 -19.18 -23.43 -9.19
CA TYR A 278 -20.01 -24.45 -8.56
C TYR A 278 -21.46 -24.26 -9.01
N HIS A 279 -22.04 -25.29 -9.65
CA HIS A 279 -23.39 -25.22 -10.25
C HIS A 279 -23.67 -23.99 -11.14
N GLY A 280 -22.65 -23.46 -11.82
CA GLY A 280 -22.79 -22.32 -12.72
C GLY A 280 -22.39 -20.96 -12.11
N ASP A 281 -22.22 -20.89 -10.78
CA ASP A 281 -21.83 -19.66 -10.09
C ASP A 281 -20.32 -19.61 -9.84
N THR A 282 -19.67 -18.49 -10.19
CA THR A 282 -18.23 -18.30 -9.94
C THR A 282 -18.02 -18.00 -8.47
N ILE A 283 -17.42 -18.94 -7.75
CA ILE A 283 -17.21 -18.85 -6.29
C ILE A 283 -15.83 -18.30 -5.92
N LEU A 284 -14.86 -18.42 -6.83
CA LEU A 284 -13.51 -17.95 -6.58
C LEU A 284 -12.80 -17.70 -7.92
N LYS A 285 -12.03 -16.62 -8.00
CA LYS A 285 -11.24 -16.30 -9.19
C LYS A 285 -9.87 -15.78 -8.78
N GLU A 286 -8.83 -16.34 -9.38
CA GLU A 286 -7.47 -15.82 -9.23
C GLU A 286 -7.36 -14.43 -9.86
N LYS A 287 -6.70 -13.52 -9.15
CA LYS A 287 -6.26 -12.22 -9.72
C LYS A 287 -4.92 -12.40 -10.40
N ASN A 288 -3.88 -12.64 -9.60
CA ASN A 288 -2.54 -13.00 -10.07
C ASN A 288 -2.25 -14.49 -9.85
N GLY A 289 -3.15 -15.22 -9.17
CA GLY A 289 -2.90 -16.59 -8.74
C GLY A 289 -1.67 -16.66 -7.84
N PHE A 290 -0.78 -17.62 -8.09
CA PHE A 290 0.52 -17.66 -7.45
C PHE A 290 1.39 -16.48 -7.87
N PHE A 291 1.82 -15.68 -6.88
CA PHE A 291 2.70 -14.55 -7.07
C PHE A 291 3.99 -14.71 -6.25
N ARG A 292 5.02 -14.00 -6.70
CA ARG A 292 6.26 -13.77 -5.97
C ARG A 292 6.62 -12.30 -6.01
N ARG A 293 6.96 -11.76 -4.85
CA ARG A 293 7.35 -10.36 -4.63
C ARG A 293 8.70 -10.33 -3.91
N THR A 294 9.29 -9.14 -3.83
CA THR A 294 10.54 -8.91 -3.11
C THR A 294 10.47 -9.21 -1.61
N ASP A 295 9.27 -9.25 -1.03
CA ASP A 295 9.01 -9.44 0.39
C ASP A 295 8.38 -10.80 0.72
N ASN A 296 7.55 -11.36 -0.18
CA ASN A 296 6.89 -12.64 0.04
C ASN A 296 6.41 -13.33 -1.26
N ASP A 297 6.02 -14.59 -1.11
CA ASP A 297 5.29 -15.37 -2.12
C ASP A 297 3.89 -15.71 -1.57
N GLY A 298 2.91 -15.91 -2.44
CA GLY A 298 1.56 -16.27 -2.00
C GLY A 298 0.58 -16.54 -3.13
N LEU A 299 -0.69 -16.71 -2.76
CA LEU A 299 -1.82 -16.83 -3.68
C LEU A 299 -2.69 -15.57 -3.58
N GLN A 300 -3.13 -15.04 -4.72
CA GLN A 300 -3.99 -13.86 -4.77
C GLN A 300 -5.26 -14.10 -5.58
N PHE A 301 -6.39 -13.85 -4.94
CA PHE A 301 -7.73 -13.97 -5.49
C PHE A 301 -8.42 -12.61 -5.60
N GLU A 302 -9.42 -12.52 -6.47
CA GLU A 302 -10.40 -11.43 -6.48
C GLU A 302 -11.40 -11.67 -5.33
N ILE A 303 -11.78 -10.62 -4.61
CA ILE A 303 -12.85 -10.66 -3.61
C ILE A 303 -14.13 -10.16 -4.29
N GLY A 304 -15.23 -10.90 -4.14
CA GLY A 304 -16.53 -10.48 -4.66
C GLY A 304 -17.00 -9.17 -4.02
N LYS A 305 -17.81 -8.36 -4.70
CA LYS A 305 -18.33 -7.09 -4.14
C LYS A 305 -19.24 -7.26 -2.90
N GLN A 306 -19.57 -8.51 -2.53
CA GLN A 306 -20.45 -8.86 -1.41
C GLN A 306 -19.79 -9.79 -0.39
N GLU A 307 -18.47 -10.01 -0.49
CA GLU A 307 -17.67 -10.77 0.49
C GLU A 307 -16.86 -9.85 1.41
#